data_AF-A0A811S1A8-F1
#
_entry.id   AF-A0A811S1A8-F1
#
_cell.length_a   1.000
_cell.length_b   1.000
_cell.length_c   1.000
_cell.angle_alpha   90.00
_cell.angle_beta   90.00
_cell.angle_gamma   90.00
#
_symmetry.space_group_name_H-M   'P 1'
#
loop_
_entity.id
_entity.type
_entity.pdbx_description
1 polymer ?
#
loop_
_entity_poly.entity_id
_entity_poly.type
_entity_poly.pdbx_seq_one_letter_code
_entity_poly.pdbx_strand_id
1 'polypeptide(L)'
;MAARRRAGAPGGCAAAAWLANFFDAAAGSGVGGVLAALLFTFGVNSNSVLVALLDSHYTGLAELVEKALLLQTLEDAVGKHNVTIFVPRNEALERDLDPEFKRFLLEPRNLKSLQVLLLYHALPSRLPSDAWPTASHPMLSGEEVELTVAGTGMHVGHAAITRPDVMLRPNGVIHGIEHLLVPHSVQEGFNHRRSLAAISTVLPTGAPEVDPRTHRLKKPASPVPPGAPPVLPI
;
A
#
# COMPACT_ATOMS: atom_id res chain seq x y z
N MET A 1 35.69 47.28 -35.53
CA MET A 1 36.28 46.47 -34.45
C MET A 1 35.22 46.20 -33.40
N ALA A 2 34.70 44.98 -33.37
CA ALA A 2 33.71 44.53 -32.42
C ALA A 2 34.41 43.97 -31.16
N ALA A 3 33.89 44.26 -29.98
CA ALA A 3 34.18 43.48 -28.77
C ALA A 3 32.99 43.51 -27.81
N ARG A 4 32.32 42.36 -27.75
CA ARG A 4 31.22 41.96 -26.88
C ARG A 4 31.61 42.02 -25.39
N ARG A 5 30.68 42.44 -24.53
CA ARG A 5 30.67 42.04 -23.11
C ARG A 5 29.65 40.91 -22.94
N ARG A 6 30.14 39.74 -22.52
CA ARG A 6 29.34 38.56 -22.14
C ARG A 6 28.80 38.76 -20.72
N ALA A 7 27.51 38.52 -20.55
CA ALA A 7 26.88 38.28 -19.25
C ALA A 7 27.36 36.93 -18.69
N GLY A 8 27.59 36.89 -17.38
CA GLY A 8 27.88 35.66 -16.64
C GLY A 8 26.63 34.80 -16.49
N ALA A 9 26.78 33.49 -16.74
CA ALA A 9 25.83 32.46 -16.37
C ALA A 9 26.30 31.82 -15.05
N PRO A 10 25.41 31.56 -14.07
CA PRO A 10 25.75 30.72 -12.93
C PRO A 10 25.75 29.24 -13.34
N GLY A 11 26.68 28.48 -12.75
CA GLY A 11 26.95 27.09 -13.06
C GLY A 11 25.72 26.18 -12.99
N GLY A 12 25.43 25.54 -14.11
CA GLY A 12 24.46 24.46 -14.22
C GLY A 12 25.14 23.19 -14.75
N CYS A 13 24.59 22.06 -14.33
CA CYS A 13 24.72 20.75 -14.96
C CYS A 13 26.04 19.99 -14.71
N ALA A 14 26.18 19.46 -13.48
CA ALA A 14 27.00 18.26 -13.25
C ALA A 14 26.17 17.03 -12.77
N ALA A 15 24.85 17.17 -12.59
CA ALA A 15 23.99 16.07 -12.12
C ALA A 15 23.29 15.28 -13.25
N ALA A 16 23.41 15.71 -14.51
CA ALA A 16 22.68 15.12 -15.64
C ALA A 16 23.35 13.86 -16.24
N ALA A 17 24.56 13.50 -15.82
CA ALA A 17 25.33 12.44 -16.48
C ALA A 17 25.11 11.03 -15.91
N TRP A 18 24.55 10.89 -14.69
CA TRP A 18 24.46 9.58 -14.03
C TRP A 18 23.09 8.90 -14.15
N LEU A 19 22.02 9.64 -14.47
CA LEU A 19 20.68 9.05 -14.73
C LEU A 19 20.55 8.43 -16.13
N ALA A 20 21.49 8.70 -17.04
CA ALA A 20 21.54 8.07 -18.36
C ALA A 20 22.06 6.61 -18.30
N ASN A 21 22.84 6.25 -17.26
CA ASN A 21 23.49 4.94 -17.19
C ASN A 21 22.70 3.85 -16.46
N PHE A 22 21.54 4.18 -15.88
CA PHE A 22 20.53 3.15 -15.55
C PHE A 22 19.69 2.77 -16.78
N PHE A 23 19.81 3.57 -17.86
CA PHE A 23 18.93 3.51 -19.03
C PHE A 23 19.44 2.63 -20.18
N ASP A 24 20.69 2.15 -20.17
CA ASP A 24 21.24 1.34 -21.26
C ASP A 24 21.09 -0.19 -21.04
N ALA A 25 20.68 -0.63 -19.85
CA ALA A 25 20.50 -2.06 -19.55
C ALA A 25 19.05 -2.56 -19.68
N ALA A 26 18.13 -1.75 -20.22
CA ALA A 26 16.73 -2.15 -20.39
C ALA A 26 16.08 -1.53 -21.64
N ALA A 27 16.77 -1.59 -22.79
CA ALA A 27 16.22 -1.29 -24.11
C ALA A 27 15.18 -2.32 -24.60
N GLY A 28 14.30 -2.80 -23.71
CA GLY A 28 13.35 -3.89 -24.00
C GLY A 28 11.93 -3.74 -23.46
N SER A 29 11.60 -2.78 -22.60
CA SER A 29 10.23 -2.64 -22.08
C SER A 29 9.91 -1.18 -21.72
N GLY A 30 9.08 -0.54 -22.54
CA GLY A 30 8.80 0.91 -22.56
C GLY A 30 8.05 1.52 -21.37
N VAL A 31 8.19 0.96 -20.16
CA VAL A 31 7.55 1.45 -18.93
C VAL A 31 8.46 2.41 -18.13
N GLY A 32 9.79 2.30 -18.24
CA GLY A 32 10.72 3.12 -17.46
C GLY A 32 10.88 4.58 -17.94
N GLY A 33 10.72 4.85 -19.24
CA GLY A 33 10.93 6.20 -19.79
C GLY A 33 9.81 7.19 -19.55
N VAL A 34 8.60 6.70 -19.25
CA VAL A 34 7.47 7.56 -18.90
C VAL A 34 7.66 8.17 -17.52
N LEU A 35 8.26 7.42 -16.58
CA LEU A 35 8.50 7.86 -15.20
C LEU A 35 9.52 9.02 -15.14
N ALA A 36 10.62 8.91 -15.89
CA ALA A 36 11.61 9.99 -15.96
C ALA A 36 11.03 11.25 -16.61
N ALA A 37 10.27 11.12 -17.70
CA ALA A 37 9.63 12.26 -18.36
C ALA A 37 8.60 12.96 -17.45
N LEU A 38 7.85 12.20 -16.65
CA LEU A 38 6.93 12.73 -15.64
C LEU A 38 7.69 13.46 -14.53
N LEU A 39 8.74 12.86 -13.94
CA LEU A 39 9.53 13.50 -12.89
C LEU A 39 10.23 14.79 -13.35
N PHE A 40 10.66 14.87 -14.61
CA PHE A 40 11.20 16.10 -15.21
C PHE A 40 10.14 17.18 -15.49
N THR A 41 8.87 16.82 -15.70
CA THR A 41 7.79 17.81 -15.86
C THR A 41 7.31 18.39 -14.53
N PHE A 42 7.51 17.69 -13.41
CA PHE A 42 7.04 18.11 -12.07
C PHE A 42 8.10 18.81 -11.21
N GLY A 43 9.33 19.02 -11.71
CA GLY A 43 10.34 19.79 -10.98
C GLY A 43 10.69 19.17 -9.62
N VAL A 44 10.73 17.83 -9.55
CA VAL A 44 11.01 17.12 -8.29
C VAL A 44 12.45 17.38 -7.88
N ASN A 45 12.65 17.99 -6.72
CA ASN A 45 13.97 18.26 -6.18
C ASN A 45 14.72 16.93 -5.94
N SER A 46 15.99 16.83 -6.35
CA SER A 46 16.84 15.64 -6.15
C SER A 46 16.99 15.25 -4.67
N ASN A 47 16.76 16.19 -3.74
CA ASN A 47 16.74 15.96 -2.30
C ASN A 47 15.35 15.59 -1.74
N SER A 48 14.36 15.31 -2.59
CA SER A 48 13.01 14.90 -2.16
C SER A 48 13.00 13.50 -1.56
N VAL A 49 12.31 13.27 -0.45
CA VAL A 49 12.23 11.95 0.19
C VAL A 49 11.68 10.87 -0.75
N LEU A 50 10.82 11.25 -1.69
CA LEU A 50 10.25 10.32 -2.67
C LEU A 50 11.30 9.77 -3.64
N VAL A 51 12.22 10.61 -4.13
CA VAL A 51 13.33 10.15 -4.98
C VAL A 51 14.23 9.19 -4.20
N ALA A 52 14.42 9.45 -2.90
CA ALA A 52 15.15 8.54 -2.00
C ALA A 52 14.49 7.17 -1.96
N LEU A 53 13.17 7.13 -1.82
CA LEU A 53 12.40 5.89 -1.76
C LEU A 53 12.53 5.09 -3.06
N LEU A 54 12.39 5.75 -4.22
CA LEU A 54 12.45 5.09 -5.53
C LEU A 54 13.85 4.56 -5.88
N ASP A 55 14.90 5.22 -5.40
CA ASP A 55 16.30 4.80 -5.60
C ASP A 55 16.79 3.79 -4.53
N SER A 56 15.99 3.56 -3.49
CA SER A 56 16.36 2.68 -2.39
C SER A 56 16.18 1.20 -2.71
N HIS A 57 16.69 0.34 -1.82
CA HIS A 57 16.48 -1.11 -1.86
C HIS A 57 15.04 -1.56 -1.58
N TYR A 58 14.10 -0.65 -1.32
CA TYR A 58 12.69 -0.94 -1.06
C TYR A 58 11.85 -0.99 -2.35
N THR A 59 12.30 -1.79 -3.31
CA THR A 59 11.69 -1.90 -4.64
C THR A 59 10.23 -2.36 -4.60
N GLY A 60 9.86 -3.23 -3.64
CA GLY A 60 8.49 -3.74 -3.54
C GLY A 60 7.46 -2.64 -3.28
N LEU A 61 7.77 -1.68 -2.40
CA LEU A 61 6.87 -0.54 -2.15
C LEU A 61 6.86 0.43 -3.34
N ALA A 62 8.02 0.70 -3.94
CA ALA A 62 8.14 1.58 -5.12
C ALA A 62 7.25 1.09 -6.28
N GLU A 63 7.27 -0.21 -6.58
CA GLU A 63 6.42 -0.82 -7.59
C GLU A 63 4.92 -0.64 -7.30
N LEU A 64 4.50 -0.75 -6.03
CA LEU A 64 3.11 -0.53 -5.65
C LEU A 64 2.69 0.93 -5.81
N VAL A 65 3.57 1.88 -5.47
CA VAL A 65 3.33 3.32 -5.65
C VAL A 65 3.13 3.67 -7.12
N GLU A 66 3.95 3.10 -8.01
CA GLU A 66 3.80 3.24 -9.45
C GLU A 66 2.47 2.65 -9.95
N LYS A 67 2.15 1.41 -9.55
CA LYS A 67 0.89 0.74 -9.93
C LYS A 67 -0.35 1.47 -9.42
N ALA A 68 -0.24 2.11 -8.27
CA ALA A 68 -1.33 2.89 -7.67
C ALA A 68 -1.49 4.29 -8.27
N LEU A 69 -0.59 4.71 -9.19
CA LEU A 69 -0.55 6.06 -9.77
C LEU A 69 -0.48 7.15 -8.70
N LEU A 70 0.21 6.89 -7.59
CA LEU A 70 0.21 7.74 -6.40
C LEU A 70 1.38 8.74 -6.34
N LEU A 71 2.30 8.68 -7.31
CA LEU A 71 3.49 9.54 -7.35
C LEU A 71 3.12 11.03 -7.23
N GLN A 72 2.19 11.50 -8.07
CA GLN A 72 1.72 12.90 -8.03
C GLN A 72 1.21 13.31 -6.65
N THR A 73 0.40 12.47 -6.02
CA THR A 73 -0.21 12.77 -4.72
C THR A 73 0.84 12.82 -3.61
N LEU A 74 1.81 11.91 -3.64
CA LEU A 74 2.92 11.91 -2.69
C LEU A 74 3.86 13.10 -2.91
N GLU A 75 4.11 13.50 -4.15
CA GLU A 75 4.88 14.71 -4.46
C GLU A 75 4.20 15.96 -3.93
N ASP A 76 2.90 16.12 -4.17
CA ASP A 76 2.12 17.24 -3.65
C ASP A 76 2.13 17.27 -2.12
N ALA A 77 2.06 16.11 -1.48
CA ALA A 77 2.14 15.97 -0.03
C ALA A 77 3.52 16.40 0.50
N VAL A 78 4.60 15.87 -0.07
CA VAL A 78 5.99 16.22 0.27
C VAL A 78 6.30 17.69 -0.02
N GLY A 79 5.65 18.29 -1.01
CA GLY A 79 5.79 19.70 -1.34
C GLY A 79 5.10 20.65 -0.36
N LYS A 80 3.99 20.21 0.27
CA LYS A 80 3.21 21.03 1.21
C LYS A 80 3.68 20.91 2.65
N HIS A 81 4.09 19.72 3.06
CA HIS A 81 4.49 19.43 4.43
C HIS A 81 5.63 18.41 4.46
N ASN A 82 6.39 18.40 5.54
CA ASN A 82 7.37 17.35 5.74
C ASN A 82 6.66 16.01 6.00
N VAL A 83 7.11 14.95 5.35
CA VAL A 83 6.44 13.63 5.42
C VAL A 83 7.36 12.59 6.04
N THR A 84 6.80 11.72 6.86
CA THR A 84 7.47 10.51 7.32
C THR A 84 6.86 9.31 6.63
N ILE A 85 7.68 8.50 5.94
CA ILE A 85 7.23 7.33 5.20
C ILE A 85 7.70 6.07 5.92
N PHE A 86 6.75 5.21 6.27
CA PHE A 86 6.99 3.89 6.84
C PHE A 86 7.06 2.86 5.71
N VAL A 87 8.22 2.24 5.55
CA VAL A 87 8.49 1.38 4.41
C VAL A 87 8.66 -0.06 4.89
N PRO A 88 7.77 -0.98 4.49
CA PRO A 88 7.94 -2.38 4.82
C PRO A 88 9.14 -2.96 4.08
N ARG A 89 9.75 -3.99 4.67
CA ARG A 89 10.77 -4.78 3.98
C ARG A 89 10.15 -5.52 2.78
N ASN A 90 10.93 -5.74 1.73
CA ASN A 90 10.46 -6.45 0.54
C ASN A 90 9.96 -7.85 0.90
N GLU A 91 10.63 -8.52 1.84
CA GLU A 91 10.24 -9.86 2.31
C GLU A 91 8.85 -9.86 2.95
N ALA A 92 8.47 -8.78 3.64
CA ALA A 92 7.14 -8.67 4.25
C ALA A 92 6.04 -8.56 3.20
N LEU A 93 6.32 -7.91 2.05
CA LEU A 93 5.38 -7.80 0.94
C LEU A 93 5.25 -9.11 0.13
N GLU A 94 6.27 -9.96 0.18
CA GLU A 94 6.30 -11.23 -0.55
C GLU A 94 5.81 -12.41 0.27
N ARG A 95 6.17 -12.47 1.57
CA ARG A 95 5.98 -13.64 2.42
C ARG A 95 4.90 -13.46 3.48
N ASP A 96 4.79 -12.27 4.06
CA ASP A 96 3.91 -12.05 5.22
C ASP A 96 2.48 -11.70 4.80
N LEU A 97 2.27 -11.32 3.53
CA LEU A 97 0.94 -11.02 3.01
C LEU A 97 0.21 -12.27 2.53
N ASP A 98 -1.06 -12.38 2.92
CA ASP A 98 -1.97 -13.38 2.37
C ASP A 98 -2.01 -13.25 0.83
N PRO A 99 -1.76 -14.33 0.08
CA PRO A 99 -1.80 -14.31 -1.38
C PRO A 99 -3.17 -13.86 -1.93
N GLU A 100 -4.28 -14.16 -1.24
CA GLU A 100 -5.61 -13.67 -1.63
C GLU A 100 -5.73 -12.15 -1.42
N PHE A 101 -5.18 -11.63 -0.32
CA PHE A 101 -5.16 -10.19 -0.06
C PHE A 101 -4.27 -9.45 -1.05
N LYS A 102 -3.10 -9.99 -1.38
CA LYS A 102 -2.21 -9.43 -2.41
C LYS A 102 -2.91 -9.37 -3.77
N ARG A 103 -3.60 -10.44 -4.17
CA ARG A 103 -4.40 -10.46 -5.40
C ARG A 103 -5.53 -9.44 -5.35
N PHE A 104 -6.20 -9.29 -4.21
CA PHE A 104 -7.24 -8.29 -4.01
C PHE A 104 -6.72 -6.87 -4.27
N LEU A 105 -5.55 -6.52 -3.73
CA LEU A 105 -4.95 -5.18 -3.88
C LEU A 105 -4.48 -4.88 -5.30
N LEU A 106 -3.95 -5.89 -6.01
CA LEU A 106 -3.43 -5.75 -7.37
C LEU A 106 -4.52 -5.75 -8.45
N GLU A 107 -5.78 -5.97 -8.08
CA GLU A 107 -6.88 -5.89 -9.03
C GLU A 107 -7.19 -4.43 -9.40
N PRO A 108 -7.36 -4.11 -10.70
CA PRO A 108 -7.62 -2.74 -11.14
C PRO A 108 -8.93 -2.15 -10.55
N ARG A 109 -9.88 -3.00 -10.17
CA ARG A 109 -11.12 -2.58 -9.50
C ARG A 109 -10.88 -2.02 -8.09
N ASN A 110 -9.82 -2.44 -7.41
CA ASN A 110 -9.51 -2.06 -6.02
C ASN A 110 -8.31 -1.10 -5.92
N LEU A 111 -7.98 -0.39 -7.00
CA LEU A 111 -6.91 0.60 -6.98
C LEU A 111 -7.08 1.65 -5.87
N LYS A 112 -8.33 2.03 -5.56
CA LYS A 112 -8.62 2.93 -4.44
C LYS A 112 -8.14 2.34 -3.10
N SER A 113 -8.36 1.06 -2.87
CA SER A 113 -7.90 0.37 -1.66
C SER A 113 -6.37 0.32 -1.60
N LEU A 114 -5.70 0.09 -2.73
CA LEU A 114 -4.25 0.15 -2.82
C LEU A 114 -3.71 1.56 -2.53
N GLN A 115 -4.33 2.61 -3.07
CA GLN A 115 -3.97 4.00 -2.80
C GLN A 115 -4.13 4.34 -1.32
N VAL A 116 -5.26 3.99 -0.71
CA VAL A 116 -5.51 4.20 0.73
C VAL A 116 -4.47 3.47 1.58
N LEU A 117 -4.13 2.23 1.23
CA LEU A 117 -3.10 1.45 1.92
C LEU A 117 -1.72 2.11 1.83
N LEU A 118 -1.32 2.61 0.66
CA LEU A 118 -0.03 3.29 0.50
C LEU A 118 0.00 4.65 1.23
N LEU A 119 -1.10 5.40 1.20
CA LEU A 119 -1.22 6.64 1.96
C LEU A 119 -1.21 6.39 3.47
N TYR A 120 -1.67 5.22 3.93
CA TYR A 120 -1.59 4.84 5.35
C TYR A 120 -0.16 4.54 5.81
N HIS A 121 0.82 4.50 4.90
CA HIS A 121 2.24 4.41 5.25
C HIS A 121 2.92 5.78 5.30
N ALA A 122 2.22 6.86 4.96
CA ALA A 122 2.78 8.19 4.93
C ALA A 122 2.10 9.09 5.97
N LEU A 123 2.91 9.65 6.85
CA LEU A 123 2.50 10.52 7.94
C LEU A 123 2.82 11.97 7.53
N PRO A 124 1.85 12.91 7.54
CA PRO A 124 2.04 14.31 7.14
C PRO A 124 2.75 15.16 8.21
N SER A 125 3.79 14.61 8.84
CA SER A 125 4.65 15.28 9.81
C SER A 125 6.05 14.68 9.74
N ARG A 126 7.05 15.43 10.18
CA ARG A 126 8.43 14.97 10.27
C ARG A 126 8.66 14.34 11.64
N LEU A 127 8.95 13.05 11.66
CA LEU A 127 9.13 12.29 12.88
C LEU A 127 10.46 11.54 12.83
N PRO A 128 11.56 12.13 13.33
CA PRO A 128 12.82 11.40 13.47
C PRO A 128 12.74 10.41 14.65
N SER A 129 13.63 9.41 14.68
CA SER A 129 13.62 8.41 15.75
C SER A 129 13.88 8.97 17.15
N ASP A 130 14.66 10.05 17.23
CA ASP A 130 14.98 10.74 18.50
C ASP A 130 13.76 11.40 19.17
N ALA A 131 12.72 11.71 18.39
CA ALA A 131 11.56 12.48 18.86
C ALA A 131 10.26 11.66 18.77
N TRP A 132 10.35 10.34 18.99
CA TRP A 132 9.21 9.44 18.84
C TRP A 132 8.11 9.71 19.88
N PRO A 133 6.89 10.09 19.45
CA PRO A 133 5.79 10.36 20.36
C PRO A 133 5.07 9.06 20.74
N THR A 134 4.35 9.13 21.86
CA THR A 134 3.39 8.08 22.25
C THR A 134 1.98 8.66 22.15
N ALA A 135 1.41 8.64 20.94
CA ALA A 135 0.08 9.19 20.66
C ALA A 135 -0.49 8.68 19.32
N SER A 136 -1.81 8.81 19.15
CA SER A 136 -2.49 8.60 17.87
C SER A 136 -2.16 9.74 16.90
N HIS A 137 -1.81 9.41 15.66
CA HIS A 137 -1.49 10.37 14.61
C HIS A 137 -2.31 10.11 13.35
N PRO A 138 -2.88 11.15 12.71
CA PRO A 138 -3.57 11.00 11.44
C PRO A 138 -2.57 10.76 10.31
N MET A 139 -2.81 9.73 9.51
CA MET A 139 -2.04 9.40 8.31
C MET A 139 -2.59 10.14 7.08
N LEU A 140 -1.85 10.13 5.97
CA LEU A 140 -2.32 10.72 4.71
C LEU A 140 -3.55 10.03 4.13
N SER A 141 -3.83 8.79 4.54
CA SER A 141 -5.07 8.11 4.17
C SER A 141 -6.32 8.69 4.88
N GLY A 142 -6.12 9.49 5.93
CA GLY A 142 -7.18 10.00 6.80
C GLY A 142 -7.51 9.10 7.99
N GLU A 143 -6.95 7.89 8.06
CA GLU A 143 -7.05 7.02 9.22
C GLU A 143 -5.93 7.30 10.23
N GLU A 144 -6.20 7.10 11.51
CA GLU A 144 -5.21 7.29 12.56
C GLU A 144 -4.39 6.02 12.80
N VAL A 145 -3.16 6.21 13.25
CA VAL A 145 -2.27 5.14 13.70
C VAL A 145 -1.68 5.50 15.07
N GLU A 146 -1.64 4.51 15.95
CA GLU A 146 -1.01 4.68 17.26
C GLU A 146 0.50 4.53 17.14
N LEU A 147 1.24 5.56 17.52
CA LEU A 147 2.69 5.49 17.64
C LEU A 147 3.02 5.24 19.10
N THR A 148 3.84 4.23 19.39
CA THR A 148 4.23 3.88 20.76
C THR A 148 5.70 3.53 20.85
N VAL A 149 6.25 3.61 22.06
CA VAL A 149 7.56 3.04 22.40
C VAL A 149 7.32 1.88 23.36
N ALA A 150 7.71 0.68 22.98
CA ALA A 150 7.63 -0.51 23.83
C ALA A 150 9.04 -1.00 24.15
N GLY A 151 9.45 -0.85 25.41
CA GLY A 151 10.81 -1.18 25.84
C GLY A 151 11.85 -0.32 25.11
N THR A 152 12.70 -0.94 24.31
CA THR A 152 13.70 -0.25 23.46
C THR A 152 13.26 -0.14 21.99
N GLY A 153 12.08 -0.63 21.64
CA GLY A 153 11.57 -0.66 20.26
C GLY A 153 10.50 0.40 20.02
N MET A 154 10.56 1.07 18.87
CA MET A 154 9.52 1.99 18.40
C MET A 154 8.53 1.24 17.54
N HIS A 155 7.23 1.44 17.77
CA HIS A 155 6.17 0.74 17.05
C HIS A 155 5.21 1.72 16.38
N VAL A 156 4.67 1.28 15.23
CA VAL A 156 3.64 1.97 14.44
C VAL A 156 2.45 1.01 14.33
N GLY A 157 1.40 1.27 15.10
CA GLY A 157 0.26 0.37 15.23
C GLY A 157 0.72 -1.02 15.69
N HIS A 158 0.53 -2.01 14.83
CA HIS A 158 0.94 -3.40 15.08
C HIS A 158 2.33 -3.76 14.54
N ALA A 159 2.99 -2.86 13.79
CA ALA A 159 4.30 -3.13 13.20
C ALA A 159 5.43 -2.51 14.03
N ALA A 160 6.49 -3.29 14.27
CA ALA A 160 7.71 -2.78 14.88
C ALA A 160 8.61 -2.08 13.83
N ILE A 161 9.28 -1.01 14.24
CA ILE A 161 10.29 -0.35 13.41
C ILE A 161 11.59 -1.13 13.54
N THR A 162 11.98 -1.80 12.46
CA THR A 162 13.24 -2.56 12.41
C THR A 162 14.44 -1.66 12.14
N ARG A 163 14.24 -0.63 11.31
CA ARG A 163 15.30 0.30 10.91
C ARG A 163 14.80 1.74 11.06
N PRO A 164 15.07 2.39 12.20
CA PRO A 164 14.78 3.82 12.33
C PRO A 164 15.69 4.63 11.39
N ASP A 165 15.22 5.80 10.93
CA ASP A 165 16.05 6.82 10.30
C ASP A 165 16.91 6.33 9.12
N VAL A 166 16.32 5.46 8.28
CA VAL A 166 17.01 4.89 7.10
C VAL A 166 17.46 5.98 6.15
N MET A 167 16.62 6.99 5.96
CA MET A 167 16.93 8.16 5.15
C MET A 167 16.36 9.40 5.82
N LEU A 168 17.24 10.38 6.08
CA LEU A 168 16.85 11.71 6.53
C LEU A 168 17.05 12.69 5.39
N ARG A 169 15.96 13.35 5.02
CA ARG A 169 15.92 14.39 4.01
C ARG A 169 15.33 15.65 4.67
N PRO A 170 15.60 16.85 4.12
CA PRO A 170 14.99 18.06 4.64
C PRO A 170 13.45 18.00 4.55
N ASN A 171 12.93 17.33 3.53
CA ASN A 171 11.50 17.25 3.24
C ASN A 171 10.82 16.02 3.87
N GLY A 172 11.58 15.14 4.55
CA GLY A 172 10.99 13.94 5.13
C GLY A 172 11.95 12.92 5.71
N VAL A 173 11.39 11.90 6.33
CA VAL A 173 12.13 10.81 6.99
C VAL A 173 11.56 9.47 6.51
N ILE A 174 12.41 8.46 6.35
CA ILE A 174 12.01 7.10 6.04
C ILE A 174 12.39 6.17 7.19
N HIS A 175 11.42 5.40 7.69
CA HIS A 175 11.66 4.30 8.63
C HIS A 175 11.33 2.97 7.98
N GLY A 176 12.19 1.97 8.19
CA GLY A 176 11.92 0.59 7.82
C GLY A 176 11.08 -0.11 8.90
N ILE A 177 9.93 -0.68 8.51
CA ILE A 177 9.04 -1.45 9.39
C ILE A 177 9.10 -2.94 9.06
N GLU A 178 8.78 -3.77 10.06
CA GLU A 178 8.82 -5.21 9.93
C GLU A 178 7.72 -5.75 9.02
N HIS A 179 6.49 -5.23 9.16
CA HIS A 179 5.28 -5.69 8.50
C HIS A 179 4.53 -4.55 7.81
N LEU A 180 3.73 -4.88 6.79
CA LEU A 180 2.85 -3.92 6.12
C LEU A 180 1.75 -3.41 7.06
N LEU A 181 1.51 -2.10 7.06
CA LEU A 181 0.37 -1.51 7.76
C LEU A 181 -0.89 -1.64 6.91
N VAL A 182 -1.92 -2.26 7.47
CA VAL A 182 -3.21 -2.42 6.78
C VAL A 182 -4.26 -1.54 7.46
N PRO A 183 -4.81 -0.52 6.77
CA PRO A 183 -5.87 0.30 7.33
C PRO A 183 -7.19 -0.48 7.44
N HIS A 184 -8.03 -0.09 8.39
CA HIS A 184 -9.27 -0.80 8.71
C HIS A 184 -10.21 -0.84 7.51
N SER A 185 -10.32 0.27 6.77
CA SER A 185 -11.18 0.36 5.58
C SER A 185 -10.80 -0.63 4.48
N VAL A 186 -9.51 -0.89 4.30
CA VAL A 186 -9.01 -1.84 3.30
C VAL A 186 -9.23 -3.27 3.76
N GLN A 187 -9.01 -3.54 5.05
CA GLN A 187 -9.28 -4.84 5.65
C GLN A 187 -10.77 -5.20 5.56
N GLU A 188 -11.67 -4.26 5.84
CA GLU A 188 -13.12 -4.44 5.68
C GLU A 188 -13.50 -4.75 4.24
N GLY A 189 -12.93 -4.01 3.27
CA GLY A 189 -13.17 -4.25 1.84
C GLY A 189 -12.76 -5.66 1.40
N PHE A 190 -11.64 -6.16 1.90
CA PHE A 190 -11.21 -7.54 1.65
C PHE A 190 -12.14 -8.56 2.30
N ASN A 191 -12.47 -8.37 3.58
CA ASN A 191 -13.35 -9.27 4.34
C ASN A 191 -14.74 -9.38 3.71
N HIS A 192 -15.29 -8.26 3.22
CA HIS A 192 -16.59 -8.23 2.55
C HIS A 192 -16.57 -9.04 1.25
N ARG A 193 -15.49 -9.00 0.48
CA ARG A 193 -15.40 -9.80 -0.75
C ARG A 193 -15.34 -11.30 -0.44
N ARG A 194 -14.59 -11.68 0.61
CA ARG A 194 -14.48 -13.08 1.05
C ARG A 194 -15.81 -13.61 1.57
N SER A 195 -16.54 -12.83 2.36
CA SER A 195 -17.85 -13.23 2.88
C SER A 195 -18.88 -13.40 1.77
N LEU A 196 -18.91 -12.51 0.77
CA LEU A 196 -19.78 -12.66 -0.40
C LEU A 196 -19.47 -13.92 -1.21
N ALA A 197 -18.19 -14.25 -1.39
CA ALA A 197 -17.79 -15.50 -2.04
C ALA A 197 -18.24 -16.74 -1.25
N ALA A 198 -18.12 -16.69 0.09
CA ALA A 198 -18.60 -17.75 0.96
C ALA A 198 -20.14 -17.89 0.90
N ILE A 199 -20.88 -16.79 0.88
CA ILE A 199 -22.35 -16.82 0.78
C ILE A 199 -22.80 -17.39 -0.57
N SER A 200 -22.15 -17.00 -1.67
CA SER A 200 -22.49 -17.47 -3.03
C SER A 200 -22.23 -18.97 -3.23
N THR A 201 -21.25 -19.54 -2.53
CA THR A 201 -20.92 -20.97 -2.61
C THR A 201 -21.86 -21.85 -1.79
N VAL A 202 -22.63 -21.26 -0.86
CA VAL A 202 -23.70 -21.97 -0.17
C VAL A 202 -24.91 -22.06 -1.10
N LEU A 203 -25.21 -23.29 -1.55
CA LEU A 203 -26.42 -23.56 -2.32
C LEU A 203 -27.64 -23.08 -1.50
N PRO A 204 -28.55 -22.27 -2.06
CA PRO A 204 -29.72 -21.81 -1.33
C PRO A 204 -30.53 -23.02 -0.86
N THR A 205 -30.63 -23.18 0.46
CA THR A 205 -31.54 -24.17 1.04
C THR A 205 -32.95 -23.82 0.59
N GLY A 206 -33.71 -24.81 0.11
CA GLY A 206 -35.11 -24.62 -0.25
C GLY A 206 -35.88 -23.98 0.92
N ALA A 207 -36.84 -23.10 0.60
CA ALA A 207 -37.63 -22.43 1.62
C ALA A 207 -38.23 -23.46 2.59
N PRO A 208 -38.21 -23.19 3.91
CA PRO A 208 -38.82 -24.10 4.87
C PRO A 208 -40.32 -24.25 4.56
N GLU A 209 -40.74 -25.47 4.24
CA GLU A 209 -42.14 -25.75 3.92
C GLU A 209 -42.98 -25.63 5.20
N VAL A 210 -43.95 -24.73 5.18
CA VAL A 210 -44.87 -24.50 6.29
C VAL A 210 -46.14 -25.29 6.04
N ASP A 211 -46.50 -26.19 6.95
CA ASP A 211 -47.76 -26.93 6.86
C ASP A 211 -48.94 -25.95 7.02
N PRO A 212 -49.82 -25.80 6.03
CA PRO A 212 -50.89 -24.78 6.03
C PRO A 212 -51.98 -25.03 7.08
N ARG A 213 -52.02 -26.23 7.67
CA ARG A 213 -52.97 -26.59 8.73
C ARG A 213 -52.46 -26.29 10.14
N THR A 214 -51.14 -26.24 10.33
CA THR A 214 -50.53 -26.17 11.67
C THR A 214 -49.64 -24.94 11.83
N HIS A 215 -49.40 -24.18 10.75
CA HIS A 215 -48.43 -23.08 10.69
C HIS A 215 -47.05 -23.48 11.24
N ARG A 216 -46.71 -24.76 11.18
CA ARG A 216 -45.43 -25.29 11.65
C ARG A 216 -44.53 -25.62 10.47
N LEU A 217 -43.23 -25.37 10.65
CA LEU A 217 -42.22 -25.85 9.70
C LEU A 217 -42.23 -27.38 9.68
N LYS A 218 -42.32 -27.98 8.50
CA LYS A 218 -42.01 -29.40 8.33
C LYS A 218 -40.56 -29.63 8.71
N LYS A 219 -40.31 -30.56 9.63
CA LYS A 219 -38.95 -30.95 10.04
C LYS A 219 -38.25 -31.52 8.79
N PRO A 220 -37.10 -30.98 8.36
CA PRO A 220 -36.37 -31.53 7.23
C PRO A 220 -36.02 -33.00 7.51
N ALA A 221 -36.21 -33.85 6.51
CA ALA A 221 -35.89 -35.27 6.62
C ALA A 221 -34.40 -35.41 6.96
N SER A 222 -34.10 -36.17 8.01
CA SER A 222 -32.73 -36.48 8.42
C SER A 222 -31.97 -37.12 7.24
N PRO A 223 -30.71 -36.72 6.97
CA PRO A 223 -29.95 -37.27 5.86
C PRO A 223 -29.87 -38.78 6.01
N VAL A 224 -30.37 -39.49 5.00
CA VAL A 224 -30.32 -40.95 4.96
C VAL A 224 -28.88 -41.36 4.67
N PRO A 225 -28.25 -42.20 5.50
CA PRO A 225 -26.88 -42.66 5.25
C PRO A 225 -26.79 -43.37 3.89
N PRO A 226 -25.68 -43.20 3.14
CA PRO A 226 -25.48 -43.86 1.86
C PRO A 226 -25.59 -45.38 2.03
N GLY A 227 -26.57 -46.01 1.37
CA GLY A 227 -26.80 -47.47 1.42
C GLY A 227 -28.07 -47.92 2.15
N ALA A 228 -28.92 -47.02 2.63
CA ALA A 228 -30.20 -47.42 3.22
C ALA A 228 -31.16 -48.04 2.17
N PRO A 229 -31.94 -49.07 2.54
CA PRO A 229 -32.93 -49.65 1.65
C PRO A 229 -34.02 -48.64 1.28
N PRO A 230 -34.57 -48.70 0.05
CA PRO A 230 -35.62 -47.78 -0.37
C PRO A 230 -36.85 -47.95 0.53
N VAL A 231 -37.31 -46.84 1.13
CA VAL A 231 -38.55 -46.82 1.91
C VAL A 231 -39.72 -46.98 0.94
N LEU A 232 -40.39 -48.14 1.00
CA LEU A 232 -41.61 -48.39 0.24
C LEU A 232 -42.78 -47.64 0.88
N PRO A 233 -43.57 -46.88 0.10
CA PRO A 233 -44.81 -46.29 0.60
C PRO A 233 -45.83 -47.41 0.88
N ILE A 234 -46.46 -47.33 2.06
CA ILE A 234 -47.62 -48.16 2.46
C ILE A 234 -48.87 -47.49 1.90
#